data_AF-A0A1M5SI66-F1
#
_entry.id   AF-A0A1M5SI66-F1
#
_cell.length_a   1.000
_cell.length_b   1.000
_cell.length_c   1.000
_cell.angle_alpha   90.00
_cell.angle_beta   90.00
_cell.angle_gamma   90.00
#
_symmetry.space_group_name_H-M   'P 1'
#
loop_
_entity.id
_entity.type
_entity.pdbx_description
1 polymer ?
#
loop_
_entity_poly.entity_id
_entity_poly.type
_entity_poly.pdbx_seq_one_letter_code
_entity_poly.pdbx_strand_id
1 'polypeptide(L)'
;MSKVKIAMMGCFRSGTNFAKTILEQNYNCEVKNNVFGWKHGLLPIISADSNAQYHFDYEKAFFITKNPFSFLSSLFKYHLSVKRNLIAPNEFKQFIRTKIIVFDQGQANSPQLRFNNPIDFWTMMNWNYASKTDFVHIRYEWLVENPEVIIERAAGKMGLERISTNFITPQKEVKRINDAETTKSLEDYQTTVDFDKGRYLKHGYMTDFDSDDVRFVLSQLDDELLDKLGYVELVENLTA
;
A
#
# COMPACT_ATOMS: atom_id res chain seq x y z
N MET A 1 -7.18 5.71 27.96
CA MET A 1 -8.18 5.71 26.86
C MET A 1 -7.93 4.48 26.01
N SER A 2 -8.98 3.83 25.49
CA SER A 2 -8.80 2.77 24.49
C SER A 2 -8.27 3.37 23.19
N LYS A 3 -7.42 2.63 22.48
CA LYS A 3 -6.93 3.02 21.15
C LYS A 3 -8.04 2.82 20.12
N VAL A 4 -8.17 3.75 19.18
CA VAL A 4 -9.07 3.61 18.03
C VAL A 4 -8.51 2.54 17.08
N LYS A 5 -9.32 1.53 16.73
CA LYS A 5 -8.91 0.48 15.77
C LYS A 5 -9.10 0.95 14.34
N ILE A 6 -8.02 0.91 13.57
CA ILE A 6 -7.99 1.38 12.19
C ILE A 6 -7.68 0.23 11.23
N ALA A 7 -8.56 -0.07 10.30
CA ALA A 7 -8.26 -0.99 9.21
C ALA A 7 -7.36 -0.32 8.16
N MET A 8 -6.33 -1.03 7.69
CA MET A 8 -5.45 -0.54 6.64
C MET A 8 -5.44 -1.49 5.44
N MET A 9 -5.66 -0.92 4.26
CA MET A 9 -5.52 -1.60 2.98
C MET A 9 -4.41 -1.02 2.12
N GLY A 10 -3.91 -1.81 1.18
CA GLY A 10 -2.96 -1.35 0.17
C GLY A 10 -2.33 -2.52 -0.57
N CYS A 11 -1.95 -2.30 -1.82
CA CYS A 11 -1.18 -3.28 -2.57
C CYS A 11 0.14 -3.63 -1.84
N PHE A 12 0.79 -4.71 -2.26
CA PHE A 12 2.16 -4.96 -1.83
C PHE A 12 3.05 -3.74 -2.07
N ARG A 13 3.93 -3.45 -1.11
CA ARG A 13 4.98 -2.42 -1.27
C ARG A 13 4.45 -0.99 -1.50
N SER A 14 3.18 -0.72 -1.20
CA SER A 14 2.59 0.63 -1.29
C SER A 14 2.90 1.53 -0.09
N GLY A 15 3.65 1.05 0.91
CA GLY A 15 4.01 1.85 2.10
C GLY A 15 3.12 1.62 3.32
N THR A 16 2.33 0.55 3.33
CA THR A 16 1.47 0.16 4.46
C THR A 16 2.17 0.19 5.82
N ASN A 17 3.35 -0.43 5.95
CA ASN A 17 4.07 -0.41 7.22
C ASN A 17 4.56 0.98 7.60
N PHE A 18 4.93 1.83 6.64
CA PHE A 18 5.40 3.19 6.91
C PHE A 18 4.24 4.06 7.43
N ALA A 19 3.07 3.99 6.78
CA ALA A 19 1.87 4.66 7.25
C ALA A 19 1.41 4.17 8.62
N LYS A 20 1.41 2.85 8.85
CA LYS A 20 1.12 2.24 10.16
C LYS A 20 2.04 2.80 11.25
N THR A 21 3.35 2.77 11.03
CA THR A 21 4.31 3.28 12.01
C THR A 21 4.05 4.75 12.32
N ILE A 22 3.90 5.61 11.32
CA ILE A 22 3.72 7.04 11.58
C ILE A 22 2.39 7.31 12.31
N LEU A 23 1.30 6.63 11.95
CA LEU A 23 0.02 6.77 12.67
C LEU A 23 0.14 6.33 14.13
N GLU A 24 0.66 5.13 14.39
CA GLU A 24 0.71 4.56 15.75
C GLU A 24 1.70 5.29 16.68
N GLN A 25 2.72 5.95 16.12
CA GLN A 25 3.67 6.74 16.90
C GLN A 25 3.15 8.13 17.27
N ASN A 26 2.19 8.67 16.51
CA ASN A 26 1.74 10.05 16.67
C ASN A 26 0.29 10.19 17.17
N TYR A 27 -0.55 9.15 17.03
CA TYR A 27 -1.97 9.20 17.33
C TYR A 27 -2.43 8.02 18.18
N ASN A 28 -3.45 8.24 19.03
CA ASN A 28 -4.01 7.23 19.94
C ASN A 28 -4.84 6.18 19.16
N CYS A 29 -4.16 5.36 18.38
CA CYS A 29 -4.76 4.38 17.49
C CYS A 29 -3.95 3.08 17.44
N GLU A 30 -4.60 2.05 16.88
CA GLU A 30 -4.00 0.77 16.55
C GLU A 30 -4.40 0.40 15.11
N VAL A 31 -3.42 0.26 14.23
CA VAL A 31 -3.63 -0.07 12.82
C VAL A 31 -3.59 -1.59 12.64
N LYS A 32 -4.70 -2.15 12.19
CA LYS A 32 -4.92 -3.58 11.98
C LYS A 32 -4.72 -3.96 10.51
N ASN A 33 -3.99 -5.04 10.26
CA ASN A 33 -3.64 -5.54 8.93
C ASN A 33 -4.49 -6.75 8.49
N ASN A 34 -5.35 -7.28 9.36
CA ASN A 34 -6.09 -8.51 9.11
C ASN A 34 -7.63 -8.36 9.13
N VAL A 35 -8.14 -7.13 9.18
CA VAL A 35 -9.57 -6.84 9.38
C VAL A 35 -10.45 -7.47 8.30
N PHE A 36 -10.08 -7.33 7.04
CA PHE A 36 -10.81 -7.88 5.89
C PHE A 36 -10.25 -9.23 5.42
N GLY A 37 -9.57 -9.97 6.30
CA GLY A 37 -8.67 -11.03 5.89
C GLY A 37 -7.30 -10.45 5.56
N TRP A 38 -6.69 -10.80 4.44
CA TRP A 38 -5.34 -10.31 4.13
C TRP A 38 -5.36 -8.84 3.67
N LYS A 39 -4.57 -7.93 4.28
CA LYS A 39 -4.45 -6.50 3.87
C LYS A 39 -4.09 -6.24 2.40
N HIS A 40 -3.54 -7.25 1.72
CA HIS A 40 -3.18 -7.20 0.30
C HIS A 40 -4.22 -7.90 -0.60
N GLY A 41 -5.36 -8.29 -0.03
CA GLY A 41 -6.53 -8.85 -0.71
C GLY A 41 -7.59 -7.79 -1.03
N LEU A 42 -8.60 -8.20 -1.80
CA LEU A 42 -9.75 -7.36 -2.15
C LEU A 42 -10.70 -7.24 -0.95
N LEU A 43 -11.37 -6.11 -0.84
CA LEU A 43 -12.57 -5.97 -0.04
C LEU A 43 -13.65 -6.89 -0.61
N PRO A 44 -14.29 -7.74 0.22
CA PRO A 44 -15.33 -8.63 -0.25
C PRO A 44 -16.56 -7.82 -0.70
N ILE A 45 -17.16 -8.21 -1.82
CA ILE A 45 -18.47 -7.71 -2.24
C ILE A 45 -19.52 -8.60 -1.56
N ILE A 46 -20.27 -8.02 -0.63
CA ILE A 46 -21.28 -8.72 0.15
C ILE A 46 -22.65 -8.28 -0.37
N SER A 47 -23.44 -9.22 -0.90
CA SER A 47 -24.83 -8.97 -1.29
C SER A 47 -25.69 -8.69 -0.05
N ALA A 48 -26.70 -7.83 -0.20
CA ALA A 48 -27.70 -7.58 0.84
C ALA A 48 -28.43 -8.86 1.28
N ASP A 49 -28.59 -9.82 0.36
CA ASP A 49 -29.23 -11.12 0.62
C ASP A 49 -28.25 -12.20 1.12
N SER A 50 -26.99 -11.82 1.37
CA SER A 50 -26.01 -12.78 1.89
C SER A 50 -26.34 -13.14 3.34
N ASN A 51 -26.47 -14.44 3.60
CA ASN A 51 -26.55 -14.96 4.97
C ASN A 51 -25.22 -14.83 5.73
N ALA A 52 -24.14 -14.41 5.07
CA ALA A 52 -22.85 -14.16 5.71
C ALA A 52 -22.86 -12.78 6.38
N GLN A 53 -23.11 -12.75 7.69
CA GLN A 53 -22.89 -11.54 8.49
C GLN A 53 -21.40 -11.36 8.73
N TYR A 54 -20.76 -10.50 7.94
CA TYR A 54 -19.40 -10.05 8.23
C TYR A 54 -19.45 -8.85 9.17
N HIS A 55 -19.05 -9.06 10.42
CA HIS A 55 -18.73 -7.98 11.33
C HIS A 55 -17.21 -7.78 11.33
N PHE A 56 -16.78 -6.66 10.77
CA PHE A 56 -15.36 -6.30 10.74
C PHE A 56 -15.03 -5.48 11.99
N ASP A 57 -14.02 -5.90 12.76
CA ASP A 57 -13.59 -5.24 13.99
C ASP A 57 -12.66 -4.05 13.69
N TYR A 58 -13.25 -2.94 13.23
CA TYR A 58 -12.57 -1.64 13.06
C TYR A 58 -13.53 -0.48 13.26
N GLU A 59 -13.00 0.68 13.64
CA GLU A 59 -13.76 1.92 13.81
C GLU A 59 -13.56 2.89 12.64
N LYS A 60 -12.35 2.88 12.06
CA LYS A 60 -11.93 3.74 10.94
C LYS A 60 -11.12 2.94 9.94
N ALA A 61 -11.01 3.43 8.71
CA ALA A 61 -10.23 2.74 7.69
C ALA A 61 -9.49 3.72 6.78
N PHE A 62 -8.34 3.29 6.28
CA PHE A 62 -7.62 3.98 5.23
C PHE A 62 -7.01 2.98 4.24
N PHE A 63 -6.69 3.47 3.06
CA PHE A 63 -5.86 2.74 2.11
C PHE A 63 -4.72 3.61 1.61
N ILE A 64 -3.58 2.97 1.35
CA ILE A 64 -2.40 3.63 0.79
C ILE A 64 -2.08 3.10 -0.59
N THR A 65 -1.93 4.05 -1.51
CA THR A 65 -1.53 3.83 -2.89
C THR A 65 -0.11 4.33 -3.12
N LYS A 66 0.57 3.73 -4.08
CA LYS A 66 1.86 4.18 -4.59
C LYS A 66 1.70 4.33 -6.10
N ASN A 67 2.38 5.29 -6.70
CA ASN A 67 2.33 5.48 -8.15
C ASN A 67 2.71 4.18 -8.88
N PRO A 68 2.13 3.93 -10.08
CA PRO A 68 2.24 2.65 -10.75
C PRO A 68 3.69 2.26 -11.08
N PHE A 69 4.53 3.17 -11.58
CA PHE A 69 5.93 2.87 -11.91
C PHE A 69 6.76 2.48 -10.68
N SER A 70 6.65 3.25 -9.59
CA SER A 70 7.34 2.91 -8.35
C SER A 70 6.83 1.62 -7.74
N PHE A 71 5.52 1.35 -7.85
CA PHE A 71 4.90 0.11 -7.42
C PHE A 71 5.48 -1.10 -8.17
N LEU A 72 5.53 -1.05 -9.51
CA LEU A 72 6.04 -2.13 -10.36
C LEU A 72 7.51 -2.46 -10.03
N SER A 73 8.37 -1.43 -9.96
CA SER A 73 9.77 -1.58 -9.56
C SER A 73 9.90 -2.20 -8.17
N SER A 74 9.11 -1.71 -7.20
CA SER A 74 9.14 -2.21 -5.82
C SER A 74 8.63 -3.65 -5.69
N LEU A 75 7.58 -4.00 -6.44
CA LEU A 75 6.97 -5.32 -6.44
C LEU A 75 7.91 -6.35 -7.08
N PHE A 76 8.57 -6.01 -8.18
CA PHE A 76 9.55 -6.88 -8.82
C PHE A 76 10.74 -7.19 -7.88
N LYS A 77 11.30 -6.17 -7.23
CA LYS A 77 12.39 -6.35 -6.25
C LYS A 77 11.94 -7.19 -5.05
N TYR A 78 10.71 -7.00 -4.60
CA TYR A 78 10.10 -7.84 -3.57
C TYR A 78 9.95 -9.30 -4.01
N HIS A 79 9.49 -9.52 -5.25
CA HIS A 79 9.34 -10.86 -5.82
C HIS A 79 10.67 -11.61 -5.82
N LEU A 80 11.73 -10.99 -6.33
CA LEU A 80 13.06 -11.59 -6.41
C LEU A 80 13.66 -11.92 -5.04
N SER A 81 13.46 -11.04 -4.05
CA SER A 81 14.08 -11.17 -2.73
C SER A 81 13.31 -12.07 -1.76
N VAL A 82 11.98 -12.11 -1.86
CA VAL A 82 11.12 -12.76 -0.85
C VAL A 82 10.54 -14.08 -1.33
N LYS A 83 10.21 -14.18 -2.62
CA LYS A 83 9.69 -15.40 -3.27
C LYS A 83 8.60 -16.13 -2.48
N ARG A 84 7.70 -15.37 -1.84
CA ARG A 84 6.69 -15.91 -0.90
C ARG A 84 5.26 -15.86 -1.45
N ASN A 85 4.76 -14.66 -1.73
CA ASN A 85 3.33 -14.42 -1.95
C ASN A 85 3.00 -14.05 -3.42
N LEU A 86 3.92 -14.32 -4.34
CA LEU A 86 3.80 -13.92 -5.75
C LEU A 86 4.49 -14.94 -6.67
N ILE A 87 3.75 -15.52 -7.61
CA ILE A 87 4.29 -16.26 -8.75
C ILE A 87 4.30 -15.31 -9.95
N ALA A 88 5.48 -15.07 -10.50
CA ALA A 88 5.72 -14.19 -11.64
C ALA A 88 7.09 -14.51 -12.28
N PRO A 89 7.42 -13.95 -13.46
CA PRO A 89 8.77 -14.05 -14.02
C PRO A 89 9.84 -13.30 -13.22
N ASN A 90 11.08 -13.77 -13.35
CA ASN A 90 12.27 -13.15 -12.73
C ASN A 90 12.95 -12.10 -13.62
N GLU A 91 12.44 -11.84 -14.82
CA GLU A 91 12.93 -10.79 -15.72
C GLU A 91 11.93 -9.63 -15.73
N PHE A 92 12.39 -8.39 -15.56
CA PHE A 92 11.51 -7.24 -15.38
C PHE A 92 10.56 -7.01 -16.58
N LYS A 93 11.10 -7.11 -17.80
CA LYS A 93 10.35 -6.91 -19.04
C LYS A 93 9.21 -7.92 -19.18
N GLN A 94 9.45 -9.18 -18.80
CA GLN A 94 8.43 -10.23 -18.77
C GLN A 94 7.48 -10.04 -17.58
N PHE A 95 8.01 -9.67 -16.42
CA PHE A 95 7.24 -9.47 -15.19
C PHE A 95 6.08 -8.50 -15.40
N ILE A 96 6.34 -7.34 -16.01
CA ILE A 96 5.28 -6.33 -16.24
C ILE A 96 4.28 -6.71 -17.32
N ARG A 97 4.58 -7.69 -18.20
CA ARG A 97 3.75 -8.06 -19.36
C ARG A 97 2.99 -9.37 -19.21
N THR A 98 3.27 -10.13 -18.16
CA THR A 98 2.75 -11.50 -18.02
C THR A 98 1.92 -11.66 -16.78
N LYS A 99 1.09 -12.71 -16.83
CA LYS A 99 0.20 -13.11 -15.75
C LYS A 99 0.97 -13.29 -14.45
N ILE A 100 0.41 -12.74 -13.38
CA ILE A 100 0.89 -12.97 -12.02
C ILE A 100 -0.18 -13.67 -11.18
N ILE A 101 0.28 -14.39 -10.16
CA ILE A 101 -0.57 -15.05 -9.18
C ILE A 101 -0.19 -14.57 -7.79
N VAL A 102 -1.16 -14.05 -7.06
CA VAL A 102 -1.04 -13.53 -5.69
C VAL A 102 -1.76 -14.48 -4.74
N PHE A 103 -1.11 -14.87 -3.65
CA PHE A 103 -1.62 -15.84 -2.67
C PHE A 103 -0.89 -15.69 -1.33
N ASP A 104 -1.43 -16.26 -0.26
CA ASP A 104 -0.75 -16.32 1.05
C ASP A 104 -0.07 -17.67 1.27
N GLN A 105 1.25 -17.73 1.15
CA GLN A 105 2.00 -18.97 1.40
C GLN A 105 1.91 -19.44 2.87
N GLY A 106 1.51 -18.58 3.80
CA GLY A 106 1.29 -18.96 5.20
C GLY A 106 0.10 -19.89 5.41
N GLN A 107 -0.75 -20.07 4.39
CA GLN A 107 -1.94 -20.92 4.45
C GLN A 107 -1.86 -22.04 3.40
N ALA A 108 -1.84 -23.29 3.88
CA ALA A 108 -1.94 -24.46 2.99
C ALA A 108 -3.32 -24.42 2.30
N ASN A 109 -3.33 -24.27 0.98
CA ASN A 109 -4.53 -24.03 0.15
C ASN A 109 -5.11 -22.60 0.19
N SER A 110 -4.24 -21.60 0.36
CA SER A 110 -4.64 -20.20 0.18
C SER A 110 -5.31 -19.97 -1.18
N PRO A 111 -6.48 -19.31 -1.23
CA PRO A 111 -7.08 -18.84 -2.48
C PRO A 111 -6.08 -18.00 -3.29
N GLN A 112 -6.15 -18.14 -4.60
CA GLN A 112 -5.27 -17.44 -5.53
C GLN A 112 -6.03 -16.35 -6.28
N LEU A 113 -5.45 -15.15 -6.31
CA LEU A 113 -5.86 -14.09 -7.21
C LEU A 113 -4.98 -14.11 -8.46
N ARG A 114 -5.60 -14.06 -9.63
CA ARG A 114 -4.91 -14.12 -10.93
C ARG A 114 -5.16 -12.82 -11.67
N PHE A 115 -4.08 -12.17 -12.09
CA PHE A 115 -4.12 -10.90 -12.81
C PHE A 115 -3.40 -11.04 -14.14
N ASN A 116 -3.86 -10.34 -15.17
CA ASN A 116 -3.24 -10.40 -16.50
C ASN A 116 -1.79 -9.92 -16.47
N ASN A 117 -1.48 -8.96 -15.61
CA ASN A 117 -0.14 -8.48 -15.32
C ASN A 117 -0.12 -7.69 -14.00
N PRO A 118 1.05 -7.22 -13.51
CA PRO A 118 1.13 -6.42 -12.30
C PRO A 118 0.44 -5.03 -12.39
N ILE A 119 0.23 -4.48 -13.59
CA ILE A 119 -0.53 -3.23 -13.77
C ILE A 119 -2.01 -3.48 -13.49
N ASP A 120 -2.58 -4.57 -14.03
CA ASP A 120 -3.93 -5.04 -13.74
C ASP A 120 -4.14 -5.29 -12.24
N PHE A 121 -3.17 -5.90 -11.56
CA PHE A 121 -3.19 -6.03 -10.10
C PHE A 121 -3.22 -4.68 -9.38
N TRP A 122 -2.42 -3.69 -9.82
CA TRP A 122 -2.46 -2.36 -9.23
C TRP A 122 -3.83 -1.70 -9.44
N THR A 123 -4.37 -1.77 -10.65
CA THR A 123 -5.64 -1.15 -11.03
C THR A 123 -6.80 -1.77 -10.25
N MET A 124 -6.97 -3.09 -10.31
CA MET A 124 -8.09 -3.78 -9.68
C MET A 124 -8.16 -3.55 -8.17
N MET A 125 -7.00 -3.61 -7.50
CA MET A 125 -6.96 -3.47 -6.04
C MET A 125 -7.26 -2.04 -5.61
N ASN A 126 -6.63 -1.05 -6.24
CA ASN A 126 -6.85 0.34 -5.86
C ASN A 126 -8.24 0.83 -6.26
N TRP A 127 -8.82 0.35 -7.37
CA TRP A 127 -10.21 0.61 -7.71
C TRP A 127 -11.17 0.04 -6.65
N ASN A 128 -10.95 -1.22 -6.26
CA ASN A 128 -11.75 -1.86 -5.21
C ASN A 128 -11.70 -1.06 -3.90
N TYR A 129 -10.52 -0.60 -3.48
CA TYR A 129 -10.39 0.23 -2.26
C TYR A 129 -11.03 1.61 -2.43
N ALA A 130 -10.79 2.28 -3.55
CA ALA A 130 -11.28 3.63 -3.82
C ALA A 130 -12.80 3.69 -4.05
N SER A 131 -13.45 2.55 -4.32
CA SER A 131 -14.90 2.46 -4.39
C SER A 131 -15.58 2.50 -3.00
N LYS A 132 -14.82 2.31 -1.92
CA LYS A 132 -15.30 2.37 -0.53
C LYS A 132 -15.13 3.79 0.03
N THR A 133 -16.22 4.58 0.02
CA THR A 133 -16.19 6.03 0.25
C THR A 133 -15.82 6.48 1.67
N ASP A 134 -15.95 5.60 2.65
CA ASP A 134 -15.58 5.82 4.06
C ASP A 134 -14.10 5.56 4.34
N PHE A 135 -13.32 5.12 3.36
CA PHE A 135 -11.88 4.95 3.54
C PHE A 135 -11.14 6.26 3.26
N VAL A 136 -10.21 6.61 4.15
CA VAL A 136 -9.28 7.71 3.89
C VAL A 136 -8.19 7.24 2.92
N HIS A 137 -7.98 7.98 1.84
CA HIS A 137 -6.91 7.71 0.87
C HIS A 137 -5.61 8.42 1.26
N ILE A 138 -4.49 7.70 1.19
CA ILE A 138 -3.14 8.23 1.35
C ILE A 138 -2.32 7.90 0.08
N ARG A 139 -1.63 8.91 -0.45
CA ARG A 139 -0.61 8.74 -1.50
C ARG A 139 0.77 8.59 -0.85
N TYR A 140 1.48 7.53 -1.22
CA TYR A 140 2.77 7.21 -0.63
C TYR A 140 3.81 8.30 -0.88
N GLU A 141 3.83 8.88 -2.07
CA GLU A 141 4.81 9.90 -2.48
C GLU A 141 4.66 11.14 -1.59
N TRP A 142 3.43 11.62 -1.38
CA TRP A 142 3.15 12.72 -0.48
C TRP A 142 3.46 12.38 0.97
N LEU A 143 3.20 11.13 1.40
CA LEU A 143 3.54 10.68 2.75
C LEU A 143 5.06 10.68 2.98
N VAL A 144 5.86 10.32 1.97
CA VAL A 144 7.32 10.34 2.07
C VAL A 144 7.86 11.79 2.08
N GLU A 145 7.28 12.66 1.26
CA GLU A 145 7.69 14.05 1.11
C GLU A 145 7.30 14.90 2.33
N ASN A 146 6.04 14.81 2.75
CA ASN A 146 5.43 15.67 3.77
C ASN A 146 4.68 14.84 4.83
N PRO A 147 5.38 13.99 5.60
CA PRO A 147 4.75 13.00 6.47
C PRO A 147 3.80 13.59 7.52
N GLU A 148 4.18 14.69 8.17
CA GLU A 148 3.34 15.36 9.19
C GLU A 148 2.04 15.87 8.59
N VAL A 149 2.11 16.69 7.55
CA VAL A 149 0.95 17.29 6.89
C VAL A 149 -0.04 16.22 6.40
N ILE A 150 0.48 15.16 5.77
CA ILE A 150 -0.37 14.11 5.21
C ILE A 150 -1.04 13.28 6.30
N ILE A 151 -0.31 12.94 7.37
CA ILE A 151 -0.85 12.15 8.46
C ILE A 151 -1.80 12.97 9.34
N GLU A 152 -1.53 14.25 9.59
CA GLU A 152 -2.47 15.15 10.28
C GLU A 152 -3.80 15.26 9.53
N ARG A 153 -3.77 15.41 8.20
CA ARG A 153 -4.99 15.42 7.38
C ARG A 153 -5.75 14.10 7.46
N ALA A 154 -5.03 12.97 7.36
CA ALA A 154 -5.65 11.64 7.44
C ALA A 154 -6.27 11.39 8.83
N ALA A 155 -5.52 11.73 9.89
CA ALA A 155 -5.97 11.62 11.27
C ALA A 155 -7.18 12.51 11.56
N GLY A 156 -7.19 13.75 11.07
CA GLY A 156 -8.34 14.65 11.19
C GLY A 156 -9.60 14.09 10.54
N LYS A 157 -9.49 13.51 9.33
CA LYS A 157 -10.61 12.81 8.67
C LYS A 157 -11.11 11.59 9.45
N MET A 158 -10.21 10.89 10.14
CA MET A 158 -10.55 9.75 10.99
C MET A 158 -10.98 10.13 12.41
N GLY A 159 -10.85 11.41 12.80
CA GLY A 159 -11.15 11.89 14.15
C GLY A 159 -10.17 11.38 15.22
N LEU A 160 -8.89 11.20 14.88
CA LEU A 160 -7.89 10.67 15.81
C LEU A 160 -7.29 11.76 16.69
N GLU A 161 -7.06 11.41 17.95
CA GLU A 161 -6.38 12.27 18.91
C GLU A 161 -4.85 12.09 18.85
N ARG A 162 -4.12 13.20 18.81
CA ARG A 162 -2.66 13.20 18.79
C ARG A 162 -2.12 12.85 20.19
N ILE A 163 -1.09 12.02 20.27
CA ILE A 163 -0.47 11.60 21.55
C ILE A 163 0.44 12.70 22.10
N SER A 164 1.14 13.43 21.22
CA SER A 164 2.17 14.42 21.58
C SER A 164 2.24 15.52 20.53
N THR A 165 2.68 16.72 20.93
CA THR A 165 2.93 17.84 20.01
C THR A 165 4.12 17.59 19.08
N ASN A 166 5.08 16.75 19.47
CA ASN A 166 6.23 16.41 18.63
C ASN A 166 5.82 15.36 17.59
N PHE A 167 6.17 15.58 16.31
CA PHE A 167 5.93 14.61 15.25
C PHE A 167 7.10 13.65 15.06
N ILE A 168 6.82 12.36 15.09
CA ILE A 168 7.80 11.29 14.96
C ILE A 168 7.72 10.71 13.55
N THR A 169 8.85 10.70 12.84
CA THR A 169 8.99 10.05 11.53
C THR A 169 10.16 9.07 11.53
N PRO A 170 9.98 7.83 11.03
CA PRO A 170 11.07 6.88 10.87
C PRO A 170 12.18 7.41 9.94
N GLN A 171 13.43 7.42 10.42
CA GLN A 171 14.62 7.76 9.60
C GLN A 171 15.25 6.54 8.88
N LYS A 172 14.97 5.33 9.40
CA LYS A 172 15.39 4.03 8.89
C LYS A 172 14.22 3.28 8.28
N GLU A 173 14.51 2.31 7.42
CA GLU A 173 13.49 1.48 6.80
C GLU A 173 12.62 0.80 7.86
N VAL A 174 11.32 0.68 7.59
CA VAL A 174 10.40 0.00 8.49
C VAL A 174 10.42 -1.51 8.27
N LYS A 175 10.40 -2.27 9.37
CA LYS A 175 10.33 -3.73 9.38
C LYS A 175 9.02 -4.24 8.79
N ARG A 176 8.99 -5.54 8.49
CA ARG A 176 7.75 -6.27 8.18
C ARG A 176 7.11 -6.67 9.50
N ILE A 177 6.00 -6.05 9.84
CA ILE A 177 5.32 -6.24 11.12
C ILE A 177 3.94 -6.84 10.85
N ASN A 178 3.57 -7.82 11.65
CA ASN A 178 2.24 -8.43 11.67
C ASN A 178 1.45 -7.96 12.91
N ASP A 179 0.15 -8.28 12.97
CA ASP A 179 -0.72 -7.84 14.07
C ASP A 179 -0.45 -8.55 15.41
N ALA A 180 0.34 -9.63 15.42
CA ALA A 180 0.72 -10.35 16.63
C ALA A 180 1.96 -9.77 17.32
N GLU A 181 2.72 -8.92 16.64
CA GLU A 181 3.91 -8.29 17.19
C GLU A 181 3.53 -7.10 18.09
N THR A 182 3.87 -7.21 19.38
CA THR A 182 3.72 -6.08 20.31
C THR A 182 4.87 -5.10 20.08
N THR A 183 4.56 -3.98 19.44
CA THR A 183 5.49 -2.88 19.16
C THR A 183 5.24 -1.76 20.16
N LYS A 184 6.27 -1.35 20.91
CA LYS A 184 6.15 -0.39 22.03
C LYS A 184 6.93 0.89 21.78
N SER A 185 8.04 0.83 21.04
CA SER A 185 8.85 2.00 20.70
C SER A 185 9.11 2.10 19.20
N LEU A 186 9.60 3.27 18.74
CA LEU A 186 9.93 3.50 17.34
C LEU A 186 10.98 2.50 16.81
N GLU A 187 11.96 2.13 17.64
CA GLU A 187 13.01 1.18 17.31
C GLU A 187 12.47 -0.23 16.98
N ASP A 188 11.34 -0.59 17.58
CA ASP A 188 10.65 -1.86 17.27
C ASP A 188 10.17 -1.89 15.82
N TYR A 189 9.81 -0.73 15.26
CA TYR A 189 9.31 -0.61 13.89
C TYR A 189 10.40 -0.53 12.83
N GLN A 190 11.66 -0.27 13.19
CA GLN A 190 12.71 0.11 12.24
C GLN A 190 13.81 -0.95 12.10
N THR A 191 14.37 -1.07 10.91
CA THR A 191 15.60 -1.83 10.64
C THR A 191 16.83 -1.00 11.02
N THR A 192 18.02 -1.52 10.73
CA THR A 192 19.29 -0.78 10.87
C THR A 192 19.66 0.04 9.62
N VAL A 193 18.91 -0.10 8.52
CA VAL A 193 19.22 0.48 7.21
C VAL A 193 18.52 1.83 7.08
N ASP A 194 19.24 2.85 6.63
CA ASP A 194 18.67 4.19 6.40
C ASP A 194 17.59 4.16 5.31
N PHE A 195 16.52 4.92 5.52
CA PHE A 195 15.44 5.01 4.56
C PHE A 195 15.82 5.96 3.42
N ASP A 196 16.04 5.40 2.22
CA ASP A 196 16.32 6.19 1.02
C ASP A 196 15.03 6.85 0.48
N LYS A 197 14.69 8.01 1.05
CA LYS A 197 13.63 8.89 0.54
C LYS A 197 13.94 9.36 -0.89
N GLY A 198 15.21 9.59 -1.18
CA GLY A 198 15.69 10.15 -2.45
C GLY A 198 15.28 9.29 -3.65
N ARG A 199 15.32 7.97 -3.50
CA ARG A 199 14.83 7.04 -4.54
C ARG A 199 13.39 7.31 -4.98
N TYR A 200 12.53 7.73 -4.06
CA TYR A 200 11.11 7.98 -4.34
C TYR A 200 10.86 9.41 -4.82
N LEU A 201 11.49 10.40 -4.18
CA LEU A 201 11.32 11.82 -4.51
C LEU A 201 12.00 12.22 -5.82
N LYS A 202 13.07 11.51 -6.23
CA LYS A 202 13.79 11.75 -7.49
C LYS A 202 13.44 10.74 -8.58
N HIS A 203 12.39 9.96 -8.39
CA HIS A 203 11.89 8.99 -9.37
C HIS A 203 12.94 7.98 -9.86
N GLY A 204 13.92 7.62 -9.02
CA GLY A 204 15.02 6.69 -9.38
C GLY A 204 14.58 5.25 -9.65
N TYR A 205 13.28 4.96 -9.58
CA TYR A 205 12.69 3.72 -10.08
C TYR A 205 12.45 3.74 -11.59
N MET A 206 12.40 4.90 -12.24
CA MET A 206 12.22 5.00 -13.69
C MET A 206 13.39 4.43 -14.47
N THR A 207 14.58 4.35 -13.87
CA THR A 207 15.76 3.69 -14.49
C THR A 207 15.56 2.20 -14.73
N ASP A 208 14.53 1.59 -14.11
CA ASP A 208 14.21 0.18 -14.33
C ASP A 208 13.41 -0.05 -15.64
N PHE A 209 12.97 1.01 -16.34
CA PHE A 209 12.07 0.95 -17.50
C PHE A 209 12.74 1.45 -18.78
N ASP A 210 12.62 0.70 -19.88
CA ASP A 210 12.90 1.22 -21.22
C ASP A 210 11.66 1.93 -21.83
N SER A 211 11.82 2.53 -23.01
CA SER A 211 10.71 3.26 -23.67
C SER A 211 9.53 2.35 -24.08
N ASP A 212 9.78 1.07 -24.37
CA ASP A 212 8.72 0.10 -24.66
C ASP A 212 7.96 -0.28 -23.39
N ASP A 213 8.67 -0.36 -22.27
CA ASP A 213 8.08 -0.62 -20.95
C ASP A 213 7.17 0.53 -20.54
N VAL A 214 7.62 1.78 -20.69
CA VAL A 214 6.80 2.96 -20.39
C VAL A 214 5.54 2.98 -21.24
N ARG A 215 5.66 2.80 -22.58
CA ARG A 215 4.49 2.74 -23.48
C ARG A 215 3.53 1.62 -23.10
N PHE A 216 4.05 0.44 -22.75
CA PHE A 216 3.22 -0.68 -22.34
C PHE A 216 2.49 -0.41 -21.03
N VAL A 217 3.15 0.17 -20.03
CA VAL A 217 2.51 0.51 -18.75
C VAL A 217 1.39 1.52 -18.98
N LEU A 218 1.65 2.60 -19.71
CA LEU A 218 0.65 3.63 -20.01
C LEU A 218 -0.57 3.06 -20.72
N SER A 219 -0.39 2.16 -21.68
CA SER A 219 -1.52 1.54 -22.40
C SER A 219 -2.35 0.54 -21.59
N GLN A 220 -1.93 0.24 -20.36
CA GLN A 220 -2.62 -0.67 -19.44
C GLN A 220 -3.17 0.06 -18.20
N LEU A 221 -2.80 1.33 -17.99
CA LEU A 221 -3.32 2.12 -16.87
C LEU A 221 -4.76 2.54 -17.15
N ASP A 222 -5.50 2.67 -16.06
CA ASP A 222 -6.88 3.16 -16.05
C ASP A 222 -6.85 4.65 -15.74
N ASP A 223 -7.16 5.48 -16.74
CA ASP A 223 -7.13 6.94 -16.62
C ASP A 223 -8.14 7.47 -15.59
N GLU A 224 -9.31 6.83 -15.47
CA GLU A 224 -10.32 7.20 -14.47
C GLU A 224 -9.77 6.94 -13.06
N LEU A 225 -9.09 5.81 -12.85
CA LEU A 225 -8.45 5.51 -11.58
C LEU A 225 -7.28 6.47 -11.29
N LEU A 226 -6.48 6.81 -12.30
CA LEU A 226 -5.37 7.76 -12.13
C LEU A 226 -5.90 9.12 -11.66
N ASP A 227 -6.96 9.64 -12.28
CA ASP A 227 -7.59 10.89 -11.87
C ASP A 227 -8.16 10.79 -10.45
N LYS A 228 -8.93 9.73 -10.18
CA LYS A 228 -9.53 9.46 -8.86
C LYS A 228 -8.50 9.42 -7.72
N LEU A 229 -7.30 8.91 -8.00
CA LEU A 229 -6.20 8.82 -7.03
C LEU A 229 -5.23 10.00 -7.09
N GLY A 230 -5.43 10.95 -8.00
CA GLY A 230 -4.60 12.15 -8.18
C GLY A 230 -3.22 11.90 -8.80
N TYR A 231 -3.06 10.88 -9.64
CA TYR A 231 -1.78 10.50 -10.25
C TYR A 231 -1.55 11.03 -11.67
N VAL A 232 -2.54 11.64 -12.32
CA VAL A 232 -2.44 12.11 -13.73
C VAL A 232 -1.20 12.96 -13.97
N GLU A 233 -1.08 14.12 -13.30
CA GLU A 233 0.06 15.03 -13.45
C GLU A 233 1.41 14.36 -13.15
N LEU A 234 1.46 13.48 -12.14
CA LEU A 234 2.69 12.77 -11.82
C LEU A 234 3.09 11.81 -12.94
N VAL A 235 2.14 11.05 -13.49
CA VAL A 235 2.40 10.09 -14.57
C VAL A 235 2.81 10.82 -15.85
N GLU A 236 2.18 11.95 -16.17
CA GLU A 236 2.57 12.80 -17.30
C GLU A 236 4.01 13.29 -17.14
N ASN A 237 4.36 13.86 -15.99
CA ASN A 237 5.71 14.37 -15.72
C ASN A 237 6.79 13.27 -15.74
N LEU A 238 6.43 12.02 -15.40
CA LEU A 238 7.36 10.89 -15.43
C LEU A 238 7.63 10.36 -16.85
N THR A 239 6.75 10.67 -17.81
CA THR A 239 6.74 10.03 -19.13
C THR A 239 6.86 11.01 -20.30
N ALA A 240 6.90 12.31 -20.02
CA ALA A 240 7.28 13.36 -20.95
C ALA A 240 8.78 13.29 -21.33
#